data_AF-A0A6M1YPS4-F1
#
_entry.id   AF-A0A6M1YPS4-F1
#
_cell.length_a   1.000
_cell.length_b   1.000
_cell.length_c   1.000
_cell.angle_alpha   90.00
_cell.angle_beta   90.00
_cell.angle_gamma   90.00
#
_symmetry.space_group_name_H-M   'P 1'
#
loop_
_entity.id
_entity.type
_entity.pdbx_description
1 polymer ?
#
loop_
_entity_poly.entity_id
_entity_poly.type
_entity_poly.pdbx_seq_one_letter_code
_entity_poly.pdbx_strand_id
1 'polypeptide(L)'
;NKECKDPKKVLEIIAEPQVLDLCVNKPGFCRGSLGIPRDKMPQLSGDVKKSFLVRYTHALLKYPAAFILPSQGEIHETKVKKLMQEGPRGEFSCDKSILVALGNNSSPIYVLDGHHRWAACKKLKGVQKIIGLFGSAENLLKEMLSFPGCRTASLEDALRSKT
;
A
#
# COMPACT_ATOMS: atom_id res chain seq x y z
N ASN A 1 -31.81 -40.92 -23.93
CA ASN A 1 -31.13 -40.53 -25.17
C ASN A 1 -30.95 -39.03 -25.26
N LYS A 2 -29.76 -38.55 -24.88
CA LYS A 2 -28.96 -37.49 -25.54
C LYS A 2 -27.86 -37.07 -24.56
N GLU A 3 -26.71 -37.72 -24.72
CA GLU A 3 -25.43 -37.09 -24.40
C GLU A 3 -25.27 -35.83 -25.25
N CYS A 4 -24.67 -34.79 -24.68
CA CYS A 4 -23.33 -34.36 -25.08
C CYS A 4 -22.80 -33.40 -24.02
N LYS A 5 -21.77 -33.87 -23.30
CA LYS A 5 -20.85 -33.03 -22.52
C LYS A 5 -20.21 -32.03 -23.48
N ASP A 6 -20.15 -30.76 -23.11
CA ASP A 6 -19.21 -29.82 -23.70
C ASP A 6 -17.91 -29.85 -22.85
N PRO A 7 -16.82 -30.46 -23.33
CA PRO A 7 -15.57 -30.51 -22.58
C PRO A 7 -14.84 -29.16 -22.52
N LYS A 8 -15.28 -28.14 -23.29
CA LYS A 8 -14.61 -26.83 -23.33
C LYS A 8 -15.01 -25.89 -22.19
N LYS A 9 -16.01 -26.25 -21.38
CA LYS A 9 -16.47 -25.40 -20.26
C LYS A 9 -15.95 -25.81 -18.89
N VAL A 10 -15.09 -26.84 -18.82
CA VAL A 10 -14.54 -27.39 -17.57
C VAL A 10 -13.04 -27.11 -17.42
N LEU A 11 -12.43 -26.39 -18.36
CA LEU A 11 -10.97 -26.19 -18.44
C LEU A 11 -10.58 -24.72 -18.68
N GLU A 12 -11.26 -23.77 -18.03
CA GLU A 12 -10.74 -22.41 -17.85
C GLU A 12 -10.98 -21.91 -16.42
N ILE A 13 -10.59 -22.72 -15.43
CA ILE A 13 -10.02 -22.18 -14.19
C ILE A 13 -8.51 -22.27 -14.37
N ILE A 14 -8.00 -21.57 -15.39
CA ILE A 14 -6.57 -21.31 -15.50
C ILE A 14 -6.30 -20.27 -14.41
N ALA A 15 -5.54 -20.70 -13.41
CA ALA A 15 -5.03 -19.90 -12.31
C ALA A 15 -4.93 -18.41 -12.67
N GLU A 16 -5.65 -17.56 -11.92
CA GLU A 16 -5.34 -16.13 -11.91
C GLU A 16 -3.81 -16.00 -11.79
N PRO A 17 -3.15 -15.24 -12.68
CA PRO A 17 -1.71 -15.11 -12.63
C PRO A 17 -1.38 -14.62 -11.23
N GLN A 18 -0.66 -15.48 -10.50
CA GLN A 18 -0.34 -15.31 -9.09
C GLN A 18 -0.03 -13.84 -8.83
N VAL A 19 -0.72 -13.24 -7.86
CA VAL A 19 -0.40 -11.89 -7.38
C VAL A 19 1.09 -11.87 -7.05
N LEU A 20 1.90 -11.34 -7.98
CA LEU A 20 3.34 -11.29 -7.82
C LEU A 20 3.64 -10.25 -6.75
N ASP A 21 3.89 -10.70 -5.52
CA ASP A 21 4.35 -9.82 -4.45
C ASP A 21 5.79 -9.37 -4.74
N LEU A 22 6.01 -8.06 -4.82
CA LEU A 22 7.35 -7.48 -5.01
C LEU A 22 8.27 -7.76 -3.83
N CYS A 23 7.75 -7.90 -2.61
CA CYS A 23 8.57 -8.19 -1.44
C CYS A 23 9.17 -9.60 -1.51
N VAL A 24 8.45 -10.56 -2.10
CA VAL A 24 8.91 -11.94 -2.31
C VAL A 24 9.72 -12.07 -3.60
N ASN A 25 9.21 -11.56 -4.72
CA ASN A 25 9.73 -11.86 -6.06
C ASN A 25 10.86 -10.92 -6.51
N LYS A 26 11.16 -9.85 -5.76
CA LYS A 26 12.28 -8.93 -6.03
C LYS A 26 13.16 -8.82 -4.79
N PRO A 27 14.22 -9.63 -4.68
CA PRO A 27 15.14 -9.60 -3.54
C PRO A 27 15.60 -8.18 -3.23
N GLY A 28 15.50 -7.79 -1.97
CA GLY A 28 15.92 -6.47 -1.50
C GLY A 28 14.90 -5.33 -1.71
N PHE A 29 13.82 -5.53 -2.47
CA PHE A 29 12.87 -4.44 -2.76
C PHE A 29 12.18 -3.91 -1.50
N CYS A 30 11.80 -4.82 -0.58
CA CYS A 30 11.21 -4.52 0.72
C CYS A 30 12.20 -4.73 1.89
N ARG A 31 13.51 -4.72 1.64
CA ARG A 31 14.51 -4.83 2.71
C ARG A 31 14.33 -3.70 3.73
N GLY A 32 14.32 -4.06 5.02
CA GLY A 32 14.06 -3.12 6.11
C GLY A 32 12.58 -2.86 6.37
N SER A 33 11.67 -3.62 5.73
CA SER A 33 10.24 -3.55 6.04
C SER A 33 9.95 -3.95 7.49
N LEU A 34 8.87 -3.39 8.06
CA LEU A 34 8.30 -3.86 9.33
C LEU A 34 7.55 -5.21 9.17
N GLY A 35 7.34 -5.67 7.94
CA GLY A 35 6.75 -6.98 7.66
C GLY A 35 5.26 -7.08 7.98
N ILE A 36 4.56 -5.96 8.11
CA ILE A 36 3.14 -5.96 8.52
C ILE A 36 2.29 -6.55 7.38
N PRO A 37 1.52 -7.62 7.63
CA PRO A 37 0.65 -8.20 6.61
C PRO A 37 -0.34 -7.17 6.06
N ARG A 38 -0.68 -7.28 4.77
CA ARG A 38 -1.55 -6.29 4.11
C ARG A 38 -2.91 -6.14 4.78
N ASP A 39 -3.46 -7.22 5.30
CA ASP A 39 -4.75 -7.24 5.99
C ASP A 39 -4.72 -6.56 7.37
N LYS A 40 -3.52 -6.45 7.98
CA LYS A 40 -3.29 -5.77 9.26
C LYS A 40 -2.93 -4.28 9.12
N MET A 41 -2.74 -3.79 7.91
CA MET A 41 -2.39 -2.39 7.67
C MET A 41 -3.61 -1.45 7.87
N PRO A 42 -3.50 -0.40 8.70
CA PRO A 42 -4.57 0.58 8.84
C PRO A 42 -4.84 1.30 7.51
N GLN A 43 -6.10 1.39 7.13
CA GLN A 43 -6.59 2.15 5.98
C GLN A 43 -7.38 3.36 6.49
N LEU A 44 -6.97 4.56 6.07
CA LEU A 44 -7.70 5.80 6.34
C LEU A 44 -8.35 6.26 5.03
N SER A 45 -9.67 6.42 5.04
CA SER A 45 -10.38 7.05 3.91
C SER A 45 -9.95 8.51 3.76
N GLY A 46 -10.30 9.15 2.64
CA GLY A 46 -9.90 10.54 2.37
C GLY A 46 -10.27 11.52 3.49
N ASP A 47 -11.48 11.42 4.03
CA ASP A 47 -11.95 12.32 5.09
C ASP A 47 -11.43 11.92 6.46
N VAL A 48 -11.38 10.61 6.77
CA VAL A 48 -10.77 10.11 8.01
C VAL A 48 -9.30 10.50 8.08
N LYS A 49 -8.58 10.44 6.95
CA LYS A 49 -7.18 10.88 6.85
C LYS A 49 -7.03 12.38 7.13
N LYS A 50 -7.91 13.24 6.61
CA LYS A 50 -7.89 14.67 6.93
C LYS A 50 -8.08 14.89 8.43
N SER A 51 -9.08 14.23 9.04
CA SER A 51 -9.33 14.32 10.47
C SER A 51 -8.17 13.79 11.32
N PHE A 52 -7.52 12.72 10.87
CA PHE A 52 -6.32 12.19 11.52
C PHE A 52 -5.17 13.20 11.49
N LEU A 53 -4.89 13.77 10.31
CA LEU A 53 -3.79 14.73 10.12
C LEU A 53 -3.94 16.02 10.94
N VAL A 54 -5.15 16.46 11.25
CA VAL A 54 -5.39 17.63 12.12
C VAL A 54 -4.83 17.43 13.53
N ARG A 55 -4.68 16.17 13.99
CA ARG A 55 -4.14 15.86 15.32
C ARG A 55 -2.61 15.92 15.41
N TYR A 56 -1.92 16.06 14.28
CA TYR A 56 -0.45 16.01 14.24
C TYR A 56 0.14 17.21 13.52
N THR A 57 1.21 17.77 14.10
CA THR A 57 2.15 18.56 13.32
C THR A 57 2.78 17.68 12.26
N HIS A 58 2.76 18.14 11.02
CA HIS A 58 3.25 17.37 9.88
C HIS A 58 4.00 18.26 8.90
N ALA A 59 4.94 17.65 8.17
CA ALA A 59 5.73 18.31 7.15
C ALA A 59 5.30 17.85 5.74
N LEU A 60 5.26 18.78 4.79
CA LEU A 60 5.09 18.46 3.37
C LEU A 60 6.45 18.54 2.70
N LEU A 61 6.98 17.39 2.27
CA LEU A 61 8.34 17.28 1.76
C LEU A 61 8.38 16.50 0.44
N LYS A 62 9.52 16.60 -0.24
CA LYS A 62 9.91 15.72 -1.36
C LYS A 62 11.11 14.91 -0.90
N TYR A 63 11.03 13.58 -1.02
CA TYR A 63 12.08 12.68 -0.52
C TYR A 63 12.36 11.56 -1.52
N PRO A 64 13.63 11.17 -1.78
CA PRO A 64 13.90 10.10 -2.72
C PRO A 64 13.26 8.78 -2.26
N ALA A 65 12.46 8.16 -3.12
CA ALA A 65 11.66 7.00 -2.75
C ALA A 65 12.52 5.79 -2.32
N ALA A 66 13.77 5.74 -2.78
CA ALA A 66 14.75 4.71 -2.43
C ALA A 66 15.11 4.68 -0.94
N PHE A 67 15.02 5.82 -0.23
CA PHE A 67 15.37 5.96 1.18
C PHE A 67 14.16 5.87 2.13
N ILE A 68 12.97 5.61 1.58
CA ILE A 68 11.76 5.36 2.37
C ILE A 68 11.55 3.85 2.44
N LEU A 69 11.34 3.31 3.64
CA LEU A 69 11.10 1.89 3.87
C LEU A 69 9.59 1.60 3.95
N PRO A 70 9.10 0.47 3.41
CA PRO A 70 7.69 0.11 3.58
C PRO A 70 7.44 -0.40 5.00
N SER A 71 6.30 -0.10 5.60
CA SER A 71 5.87 -0.84 6.81
C SER A 71 5.19 -2.17 6.47
N GLN A 72 4.51 -2.24 5.32
CA GLN A 72 3.81 -3.42 4.83
C GLN A 72 4.80 -4.46 4.29
N GLY A 73 4.53 -5.74 4.56
CA GLY A 73 5.33 -6.90 4.13
C GLY A 73 4.98 -7.43 2.74
N GLU A 74 3.88 -6.96 2.14
CA GLU A 74 3.35 -7.45 0.86
C GLU A 74 3.08 -6.29 -0.09
N ILE A 75 3.58 -6.30 -1.33
CA ILE A 75 3.32 -5.27 -2.34
C ILE A 75 2.96 -5.93 -3.66
N HIS A 76 1.66 -5.98 -3.96
CA HIS A 76 1.16 -6.56 -5.22
C HIS A 76 1.69 -5.82 -6.45
N GLU A 77 2.49 -6.50 -7.26
CA GLU A 77 3.10 -5.93 -8.47
C GLU A 77 2.05 -5.52 -9.50
N THR A 78 0.95 -6.26 -9.63
CA THR A 78 -0.15 -5.93 -10.55
C THR A 78 -0.72 -4.55 -10.26
N LYS A 79 -0.95 -4.22 -8.98
CA LYS A 79 -1.42 -2.90 -8.56
C LYS A 79 -0.39 -1.80 -8.80
N VAL A 80 0.90 -2.10 -8.61
CA VAL A 80 1.99 -1.17 -8.93
C VAL A 80 2.04 -0.88 -10.43
N LYS A 81 2.01 -1.91 -11.29
CA LYS A 81 1.99 -1.78 -12.75
C LYS A 81 0.79 -0.98 -13.22
N LYS A 82 -0.40 -1.25 -12.67
CA LYS A 82 -1.62 -0.50 -12.97
C LYS A 82 -1.49 0.98 -12.62
N LEU A 83 -1.01 1.29 -11.42
CA LEU A 83 -0.74 2.68 -11.03
C LEU A 83 0.25 3.37 -11.97
N MET A 84 1.29 2.65 -12.40
CA MET A 84 2.30 3.17 -13.34
C MET A 84 1.71 3.54 -14.71
N GLN A 85 0.58 2.93 -15.10
CA GLN A 85 -0.09 3.12 -16.39
C GLN A 85 -1.26 4.13 -16.34
N GLU A 86 -1.84 4.40 -15.17
CA GLU A 86 -3.02 5.27 -14.97
C GLU A 86 -2.73 6.80 -15.00
N GLY A 87 -1.62 7.23 -15.62
CA GLY A 87 -1.29 8.66 -15.76
C GLY A 87 -2.16 9.37 -16.81
N PRO A 88 -2.46 10.69 -16.66
CA PRO A 88 -3.25 11.44 -17.65
C PRO A 88 -2.60 11.55 -19.04
N ARG A 89 -1.34 11.15 -19.18
CA ARG A 89 -0.61 10.99 -20.45
C ARG A 89 0.00 9.57 -20.62
N GLY A 90 -0.47 8.60 -19.83
CA GLY A 90 0.16 7.27 -19.72
C GLY A 90 1.37 7.22 -18.79
N GLU A 91 1.73 8.33 -18.12
CA GLU A 91 2.89 8.41 -17.24
C GLU A 91 2.49 8.63 -15.77
N PHE A 92 2.91 7.72 -14.90
CA PHE A 92 2.77 7.90 -13.46
C PHE A 92 3.69 9.00 -12.93
N SER A 93 3.11 9.88 -12.10
CA SER A 93 3.87 10.88 -11.36
C SER A 93 3.96 10.54 -9.87
N CYS A 94 5.15 10.73 -9.31
CA CYS A 94 5.43 10.70 -7.88
C CYS A 94 4.83 11.89 -7.08
N ASP A 95 4.03 12.75 -7.73
CA ASP A 95 3.45 13.95 -7.14
C ASP A 95 2.25 13.70 -6.23
N LYS A 96 1.63 12.52 -6.29
CA LYS A 96 0.57 12.18 -5.33
C LYS A 96 1.23 11.82 -3.99
N SER A 97 0.96 12.58 -2.94
CA SER A 97 1.61 12.38 -1.65
C SER A 97 1.31 11.02 -1.01
N ILE A 98 2.28 10.43 -0.32
CA ILE A 98 2.10 9.29 0.59
C ILE A 98 2.19 9.77 2.05
N LEU A 99 1.68 9.00 3.00
CA LEU A 99 1.84 9.29 4.43
C LEU A 99 3.05 8.52 4.95
N VAL A 100 3.94 9.18 5.70
CA VAL A 100 5.13 8.55 6.27
C VAL A 100 5.33 8.93 7.73
N ALA A 101 5.96 8.03 8.49
CA ALA A 101 6.55 8.33 9.78
C ALA A 101 7.99 8.79 9.55
N LEU A 102 8.32 10.00 9.99
CA LEU A 102 9.67 10.55 9.92
C LEU A 102 10.61 9.96 10.98
N GLY A 103 10.07 9.34 12.03
CA GLY A 103 10.87 8.83 13.13
C GLY A 103 11.50 9.96 13.95
N ASN A 104 12.65 9.66 14.53
CA ASN A 104 13.59 10.63 15.09
C ASN A 104 14.85 10.71 14.20
N ASN A 105 15.84 11.54 14.57
CA ASN A 105 17.06 11.76 13.78
C ASN A 105 17.89 10.50 13.46
N SER A 106 17.62 9.36 14.10
CA SER A 106 18.34 8.11 13.90
C SER A 106 17.44 6.97 13.39
N SER A 107 16.16 7.24 13.12
CA SER A 107 15.21 6.23 12.67
C SER A 107 14.96 6.34 11.16
N PRO A 108 14.78 5.23 10.45
CA PRO A 108 14.41 5.28 9.05
C PRO A 108 12.98 5.81 8.87
N ILE A 109 12.72 6.38 7.70
CA ILE A 109 11.40 6.87 7.31
C ILE A 109 10.55 5.70 6.82
N TYR A 110 9.37 5.51 7.40
CA TYR A 110 8.47 4.42 7.04
C TYR A 110 7.21 4.90 6.34
N VAL A 111 6.79 4.21 5.28
CA VAL A 111 5.47 4.40 4.68
C VAL A 111 4.40 3.96 5.68
N LEU A 112 3.45 4.83 6.00
CA LEU A 112 2.27 4.52 6.82
C LEU A 112 1.05 4.22 5.95
N ASP A 113 0.89 4.95 4.85
CA ASP A 113 -0.18 4.77 3.87
C ASP A 113 0.30 5.18 2.46
N GLY A 114 -0.07 4.42 1.44
CA GLY A 114 0.30 4.64 0.04
C GLY A 114 1.41 3.73 -0.49
N HIS A 115 1.59 2.53 0.04
CA HIS A 115 2.71 1.64 -0.29
C HIS A 115 2.83 1.28 -1.77
N HIS A 116 1.73 1.02 -2.49
CA HIS A 116 1.80 0.76 -3.94
C HIS A 116 2.26 1.98 -4.73
N ARG A 117 1.92 3.20 -4.27
CA ARG A 117 2.36 4.45 -4.89
C ARG A 117 3.85 4.69 -4.62
N TRP A 118 4.28 4.49 -3.38
CA TRP A 118 5.70 4.48 -3.03
C TRP A 118 6.48 3.48 -3.89
N ALA A 119 5.98 2.24 -4.02
CA ALA A 119 6.64 1.19 -4.80
C ALA A 119 6.75 1.55 -6.29
N ALA A 120 5.70 2.14 -6.87
CA ALA A 120 5.73 2.67 -8.23
C ALA A 120 6.81 3.75 -8.38
N CYS A 121 6.84 4.73 -7.47
CA CYS A 121 7.84 5.79 -7.50
C CYS A 121 9.27 5.26 -7.28
N LYS A 122 9.46 4.29 -6.38
CA LYS A 122 10.74 3.62 -6.13
C LYS A 122 11.24 2.86 -7.36
N LYS A 123 10.36 2.15 -8.09
CA LYS A 123 10.72 1.49 -9.36
C LYS A 123 11.23 2.49 -10.40
N LEU A 124 10.69 3.70 -10.42
CA LEU A 124 11.11 4.79 -11.30
C LEU A 124 12.33 5.57 -10.79
N LYS A 125 12.91 5.18 -9.65
CA LYS A 125 14.00 5.92 -8.98
C LYS A 125 13.64 7.39 -8.73
N GLY A 126 12.36 7.67 -8.51
CA GLY A 126 11.82 9.02 -8.40
C GLY A 126 11.94 9.64 -7.01
N VAL A 127 11.54 10.91 -6.93
CA VAL A 127 11.38 11.67 -5.69
C VAL A 127 9.90 11.72 -5.33
N GLN A 128 9.54 11.15 -4.20
CA GLN A 128 8.18 11.00 -3.72
C GLN A 128 7.76 12.23 -2.92
N LYS A 129 6.60 12.82 -3.23
CA LYS A 129 5.95 13.76 -2.30
C LYS A 129 5.45 13.00 -1.07
N ILE A 130 5.74 13.52 0.12
CA ILE A 130 5.39 12.90 1.40
C ILE A 130 4.67 13.89 2.30
N ILE A 131 3.70 13.38 3.06
CA ILE A 131 3.16 13.99 4.27
C ILE A 131 3.86 13.25 5.42
N GLY A 132 4.78 13.93 6.10
CA GLY A 132 5.59 13.34 7.15
C GLY A 132 5.06 13.66 8.54
N LEU A 133 4.73 12.63 9.31
CA LEU A 133 4.37 12.72 10.72
C LEU A 133 5.60 12.50 11.58
N PHE A 134 5.79 13.33 12.61
CA PHE A 134 6.85 13.14 13.58
C PHE A 134 6.45 12.06 14.59
N GLY A 135 7.34 11.10 14.84
CA GLY A 135 7.06 9.96 15.71
C GLY A 135 7.51 8.63 15.11
N SER A 136 7.61 7.59 15.96
CA SER A 136 7.95 6.25 15.50
C SER A 136 6.82 5.64 14.68
N ALA A 137 7.17 4.84 13.68
CA ALA A 137 6.20 4.18 12.82
C ALA A 137 5.23 3.30 13.61
N GLU A 138 5.74 2.57 14.61
CA GLU A 138 4.92 1.70 15.46
C GLU A 138 3.83 2.45 16.23
N ASN A 139 4.17 3.58 16.86
CA ASN A 139 3.20 4.36 17.62
C ASN A 139 2.16 4.98 16.70
N LEU A 140 2.58 5.55 15.58
CA LEU A 140 1.68 6.15 14.60
C LEU A 140 0.73 5.10 13.99
N LEU A 141 1.21 3.88 13.72
CA LEU A 141 0.36 2.79 13.24
C LEU A 141 -0.66 2.35 14.29
N LYS A 142 -0.28 2.26 15.57
CA LYS A 142 -1.22 1.95 16.68
C LYS A 142 -2.29 3.02 16.82
N GLU A 143 -1.91 4.29 16.68
CA GLU A 143 -2.81 5.43 16.74
C GLU A 143 -3.75 5.45 15.53
N MET A 144 -3.25 5.17 14.32
CA MET A 144 -4.08 5.02 13.13
C MET A 144 -5.12 3.91 13.30
N LEU A 145 -4.72 2.74 13.82
CA LEU A 145 -5.63 1.61 14.07
C LEU A 145 -6.72 1.95 15.09
N SER A 146 -6.40 2.77 16.08
CA SER A 146 -7.33 3.21 17.12
C SER A 146 -8.19 4.41 16.70
N PHE A 147 -7.94 4.97 15.51
CA PHE A 147 -8.61 6.19 15.08
C PHE A 147 -10.04 5.91 14.59
N PRO A 148 -11.04 6.68 15.03
CA PRO A 148 -12.42 6.52 14.58
C PRO A 148 -12.54 6.58 13.05
N GLY A 149 -13.12 5.53 12.45
CA GLY A 149 -13.28 5.40 11.00
C GLY A 149 -12.07 4.81 10.27
N CYS A 150 -10.99 4.43 10.97
CA CYS A 150 -9.97 3.57 10.39
C CYS A 150 -10.56 2.19 10.10
N ARG A 151 -10.23 1.63 8.94
CA ARG A 151 -10.57 0.27 8.55
C ARG A 151 -9.28 -0.54 8.41
N THR A 152 -9.23 -1.75 8.94
CA THR A 152 -8.30 -2.76 8.43
C THR A 152 -8.98 -3.50 7.28
N ALA A 153 -8.23 -4.24 6.46
CA ALA A 153 -8.85 -4.98 5.37
C ALA A 153 -9.72 -6.16 5.84
N SER A 154 -10.07 -6.29 7.12
CA SER A 154 -11.04 -7.30 7.55
C SER A 154 -11.86 -6.87 8.78
N LEU A 155 -13.04 -6.30 8.51
CA LEU A 155 -14.26 -6.62 9.27
C LEU A 155 -15.48 -6.50 8.33
N GLU A 156 -15.48 -5.53 7.42
CA GLU A 156 -16.59 -5.28 6.50
C GLU A 156 -16.68 -6.32 5.35
N ASP A 157 -15.57 -6.91 4.91
CA ASP A 157 -15.57 -7.96 3.87
C ASP A 157 -16.03 -9.34 4.40
N ALA A 158 -15.87 -9.59 5.70
CA ALA A 158 -16.39 -10.79 6.38
C ALA A 158 -17.90 -10.71 6.65
N LEU A 159 -18.45 -9.49 6.72
CA LEU A 159 -19.87 -9.23 6.99
C LEU A 159 -20.72 -9.11 5.72
N ARG A 160 -20.10 -8.94 4.53
CA ARG A 160 -20.80 -8.88 3.23
C ARG A 160 -20.88 -10.21 2.47
N SER A 161 -20.27 -11.27 3.00
CA SER A 161 -20.33 -12.64 2.43
C SER A 161 -21.29 -13.58 3.16
N LYS A 162 -22.10 -13.06 4.09
CA LYS A 162 -23.13 -13.81 4.85
C LYS A 162 -24.56 -13.27 4.70
N THR A 163 -24.84 -12.55 3.61
CA THR A 163 -26.21 -12.20 3.19
C THR A 163 -26.38 -12.51 1.72
#